data_AF-A0A4S9V8X0-F1
#
_entry.id   AF-A0A4S9V8X0-F1
#
_cell.length_a   1.000
_cell.length_b   1.000
_cell.length_c   1.000
_cell.angle_alpha   90.00
_cell.angle_beta   90.00
_cell.angle_gamma   90.00
#
_symmetry.space_group_name_H-M   'P 1'
#
loop_
_entity.id
_entity.type
_entity.pdbx_description
1 polymer ?
#
loop_
_entity_poly.entity_id
_entity_poly.type
_entity_poly.pdbx_seq_one_letter_code
_entity_poly.pdbx_strand_id
1 'polypeptide(L)'
;MLDPRRRRFVIIAVVTLICFFFYTYSGHPSTTISSAVQAGLDYFLHVPDLPAANATLGFGAIVAVSQLTSKRRNSLLLAANITDIDITIPDQPIWTDEDVNNFRTKNGSLITRGSAMAWMGHLNVLRWFLDSGLETMLVMEDDVDWDIHLRTSQVPKVAAAMRTLLTEQNGQTQRETRQKIVTPEQAGGYWGNSEEWDILYLGHCGDMFSSHSWANETEVPRVAVSDTTLPSPEYMHILTRRFLREIGIPVKTRVVHKSVSPLCTFGFALSRPGARRLLTDVAGSEPEGGSQAYDVRILEACRDLNFRCWSANPELFHHQDAPSEIAIVNAKKGKDHSAKEHDFKASPPGIGVDTEGRLQGAAPNIACGIRGSSFWTQDPDTIEYLKEVVGRQGHCLRDQVAEDMSVWPHL
;
A
#
# COMPACT_ATOMS: atom_id res chain seq x y z
N MET A 1 -71.92 -32.26 -16.46
CA MET A 1 -70.56 -32.41 -17.04
C MET A 1 -70.17 -31.09 -17.66
N LEU A 2 -69.08 -30.45 -17.19
CA LEU A 2 -68.58 -29.20 -17.77
C LEU A 2 -68.06 -29.46 -19.18
N ASP A 3 -68.42 -28.57 -20.12
CA ASP A 3 -67.92 -28.56 -21.50
C ASP A 3 -66.38 -28.67 -21.51
N PRO A 4 -65.79 -29.60 -22.30
CA PRO A 4 -64.35 -29.77 -22.43
C PRO A 4 -63.56 -28.46 -22.65
N ARG A 5 -64.14 -27.48 -23.34
CA ARG A 5 -63.52 -26.16 -23.54
C ARG A 5 -63.48 -25.35 -22.25
N ARG A 6 -64.57 -25.32 -21.47
CA ARG A 6 -64.63 -24.65 -20.16
C ARG A 6 -63.66 -25.28 -19.16
N ARG A 7 -63.50 -26.61 -19.18
CA ARG A 7 -62.54 -27.32 -18.33
C ARG A 7 -61.10 -26.92 -18.62
N ARG A 8 -60.74 -26.72 -19.90
CA ARG A 8 -59.40 -26.23 -20.30
C ARG A 8 -59.16 -24.79 -19.82
N PHE A 9 -60.14 -23.90 -19.96
CA PHE A 9 -60.01 -22.52 -19.47
C PHE A 9 -59.83 -22.44 -17.95
N VAL A 10 -60.57 -23.26 -17.19
CA VAL A 10 -60.41 -23.30 -15.73
C VAL A 10 -59.04 -23.83 -15.33
N ILE A 11 -58.53 -24.87 -16.00
CA ILE A 11 -57.19 -25.40 -15.72
C ILE A 11 -56.11 -24.36 -16.03
N ILE A 12 -56.21 -23.67 -17.17
CA ILE A 12 -55.25 -22.61 -17.53
C ILE A 12 -55.28 -21.49 -16.50
N ALA A 13 -56.47 -21.03 -16.09
CA ALA A 13 -56.62 -19.97 -15.09
C ALA A 13 -56.04 -20.34 -13.72
N VAL A 14 -56.21 -21.60 -13.29
CA VAL A 14 -55.64 -22.08 -12.02
C VAL A 14 -54.12 -22.18 -12.11
N VAL A 15 -53.58 -22.67 -13.23
CA VAL A 15 -52.12 -22.75 -13.43
C VAL A 15 -51.50 -21.36 -13.49
N THR A 16 -52.08 -20.39 -14.21
CA THR A 16 -51.57 -19.02 -14.21
C THR A 16 -51.66 -18.36 -12.85
N LEU A 17 -52.72 -18.62 -12.07
CA LEU A 17 -52.83 -18.11 -10.70
C LEU A 17 -51.76 -18.70 -9.78
N ILE A 18 -51.48 -20.00 -9.90
CA ILE A 18 -50.42 -20.69 -9.14
C ILE A 18 -49.05 -20.15 -9.57
N CYS A 19 -48.77 -20.01 -10.87
CA CYS A 19 -47.52 -19.42 -11.35
C CYS A 19 -47.36 -17.97 -10.91
N PHE A 20 -48.44 -17.18 -10.87
CA PHE A 20 -48.40 -15.81 -10.36
C PHE A 20 -48.11 -15.79 -8.85
N PHE A 21 -48.72 -16.67 -8.06
CA PHE A 21 -48.40 -16.82 -6.64
C PHE A 21 -46.97 -17.29 -6.39
N PHE A 22 -46.45 -18.22 -7.20
CA PHE A 22 -45.04 -18.61 -7.12
C PHE A 22 -44.12 -17.47 -7.55
N TYR A 23 -44.47 -16.68 -8.56
CA TYR A 23 -43.70 -15.51 -8.99
C TYR A 23 -43.66 -14.43 -7.90
N THR A 24 -44.78 -14.14 -7.24
CA THR A 24 -44.84 -13.17 -6.15
C THR A 24 -44.20 -13.68 -4.86
N TYR A 25 -44.27 -14.99 -4.58
CA TYR A 25 -43.64 -15.62 -3.42
C TYR A 25 -42.13 -15.85 -3.60
N SER A 26 -41.64 -16.00 -4.83
CA SER A 26 -40.24 -16.36 -5.11
C SER A 26 -39.33 -15.20 -5.54
N GLY A 27 -39.80 -13.95 -5.67
CA GLY A 27 -38.94 -12.98 -6.35
C GLY A 27 -39.28 -11.50 -6.36
N HIS A 28 -39.93 -10.94 -5.33
CA HIS A 28 -39.56 -9.57 -4.98
C HIS A 28 -38.37 -9.64 -4.03
N PRO A 29 -37.14 -9.26 -4.45
CA PRO A 29 -36.13 -8.91 -3.47
C PRO A 29 -36.74 -7.74 -2.70
N SER A 30 -37.05 -7.96 -1.43
CA SER A 30 -37.21 -6.85 -0.49
C SER A 30 -36.05 -5.89 -0.77
N THR A 31 -36.34 -4.61 -0.95
CA THR A 31 -35.34 -3.54 -1.01
C THR A 31 -34.72 -3.34 0.37
N THR A 32 -34.28 -4.43 0.99
CA THR A 32 -33.33 -4.43 2.08
C THR A 32 -31.98 -4.22 1.41
N ILE A 33 -31.41 -3.04 1.64
CA ILE A 33 -29.97 -2.82 1.46
C ILE A 33 -29.27 -4.06 2.02
N SER A 34 -28.48 -4.76 1.20
CA SER A 34 -27.77 -5.97 1.62
C SER A 34 -27.08 -5.69 2.96
N SER A 35 -27.13 -6.62 3.92
CA SER A 35 -26.49 -6.45 5.24
C SER A 35 -25.01 -6.07 5.12
N ALA A 36 -24.34 -6.49 4.04
CA ALA A 36 -22.98 -6.10 3.70
C ALA A 36 -22.85 -4.61 3.30
N VAL A 37 -23.85 -4.05 2.61
CA VAL A 37 -23.89 -2.61 2.25
C VAL A 37 -24.20 -1.75 3.48
N GLN A 38 -25.08 -2.22 4.37
CA GLN A 38 -25.36 -1.54 5.64
C GLN A 38 -24.12 -1.55 6.55
N ALA A 39 -23.46 -2.71 6.71
CA ALA A 39 -22.17 -2.80 7.42
C ALA A 39 -21.09 -1.93 6.78
N GLY A 40 -21.11 -1.80 5.44
CA GLY A 40 -20.27 -0.88 4.66
C GLY A 40 -20.41 0.59 5.05
N LEU A 41 -21.62 1.04 5.39
CA LEU A 41 -21.89 2.42 5.78
C LEU A 41 -21.39 2.71 7.19
N ASP A 42 -21.42 1.74 8.10
CA ASP A 42 -21.05 1.96 9.50
C ASP A 42 -19.57 2.29 9.67
N TYR A 43 -18.69 1.78 8.79
CA TYR A 43 -17.26 2.10 8.78
C TYR A 43 -16.80 3.14 7.76
N PHE A 44 -17.73 3.76 7.04
CA PHE A 44 -17.41 4.82 6.10
C PHE A 44 -17.27 6.17 6.82
N LEU A 45 -16.13 6.83 6.61
CA LEU A 45 -15.90 8.21 7.04
C LEU A 45 -16.06 9.14 5.84
N HIS A 46 -16.98 10.10 5.97
CA HIS A 46 -17.08 11.16 4.98
C HIS A 46 -15.96 12.18 5.20
N VAL A 47 -14.97 12.15 4.30
CA VAL A 47 -13.85 13.10 4.29
C VAL A 47 -14.04 14.07 3.12
N PRO A 48 -14.41 15.35 3.37
CA PRO A 48 -14.32 16.42 2.38
C PRO A 48 -12.92 16.55 1.77
N ASP A 49 -12.81 17.36 0.72
CA ASP A 49 -11.50 17.76 0.22
C ASP A 49 -10.74 18.53 1.30
N LEU A 50 -9.54 18.04 1.61
CA LEU A 50 -8.65 18.59 2.62
C LEU A 50 -7.50 19.33 1.93
N PRO A 51 -6.88 20.31 2.60
CA PRO A 51 -5.66 20.93 2.09
C PRO A 51 -4.58 19.89 1.79
N ALA A 52 -3.77 20.17 0.77
CA ALA A 52 -2.62 19.34 0.44
C ALA A 52 -1.66 19.21 1.64
N ALA A 53 -1.02 18.04 1.76
CA ALA A 53 0.00 17.84 2.77
C ALA A 53 1.21 18.76 2.53
N ASN A 54 2.09 18.90 3.54
CA ASN A 54 3.38 19.55 3.32
C ASN A 54 4.30 18.66 2.43
N ALA A 55 5.49 19.15 2.08
CA ALA A 55 6.43 18.43 1.21
C ALA A 55 6.92 17.09 1.80
N THR A 56 6.82 16.90 3.11
CA THR A 56 7.16 15.65 3.81
C THR A 56 5.92 14.79 4.14
N LEU A 57 4.77 15.07 3.50
CA LEU A 57 3.52 14.33 3.66
C LEU A 57 3.02 14.23 5.13
N GLY A 58 3.40 15.19 5.97
CA GLY A 58 3.08 15.25 7.39
C GLY A 58 4.04 14.49 8.31
N PHE A 59 5.14 13.95 7.78
CA PHE A 59 6.21 13.31 8.55
C PHE A 59 7.34 14.29 8.86
N GLY A 60 8.22 13.94 9.80
CA GLY A 60 9.45 14.69 10.06
C GLY A 60 10.42 14.66 8.87
N ALA A 61 10.52 13.53 8.19
CA ALA A 61 11.23 13.38 6.92
C ALA A 61 10.68 12.23 6.09
N ILE A 62 10.92 12.28 4.78
CA ILE A 62 10.79 11.13 3.89
C ILE A 62 12.20 10.69 3.49
N VAL A 63 12.49 9.40 3.63
CA VAL A 63 13.81 8.84 3.44
C VAL A 63 13.77 7.66 2.50
N ALA A 64 14.57 7.72 1.44
CA ALA A 64 14.75 6.58 0.55
C ALA A 64 15.96 5.72 0.94
N VAL A 65 15.81 4.40 0.88
CA VAL A 65 16.92 3.44 0.97
C VAL A 65 17.47 3.23 -0.43
N SER A 66 18.58 3.87 -0.76
CA SER A 66 19.20 3.76 -2.08
C SER A 66 20.71 3.93 -2.02
N GLN A 67 21.45 3.10 -2.75
CA GLN A 67 22.90 3.22 -2.87
C GLN A 67 23.27 4.38 -3.79
N LEU A 68 24.44 5.02 -3.57
CA LEU A 68 24.94 6.11 -4.41
C LEU A 68 25.02 5.75 -5.90
N THR A 69 25.31 4.48 -6.20
CA THR A 69 25.44 3.95 -7.57
C THR A 69 24.12 3.49 -8.18
N SER A 70 23.00 3.56 -7.46
CA SER A 70 21.69 3.15 -8.00
C SER A 70 21.28 4.06 -9.15
N LYS A 71 20.99 3.45 -10.30
CA LYS A 71 20.51 4.18 -11.49
C LYS A 71 19.09 4.74 -11.28
N ARG A 72 18.34 4.22 -10.29
CA ARG A 72 16.95 4.59 -10.03
C ARG A 72 16.81 5.93 -9.27
N ARG A 73 17.88 6.45 -8.67
CA ARG A 73 17.85 7.68 -7.86
C ARG A 73 17.37 8.91 -8.63
N ASN A 74 17.83 9.09 -9.87
CA ASN A 74 17.51 10.29 -10.65
C ASN A 74 16.02 10.35 -10.99
N SER A 75 15.41 9.23 -11.36
CA SER A 75 13.98 9.16 -11.64
C SER A 75 13.14 9.32 -10.38
N LEU A 76 13.60 8.81 -9.23
CA LEU A 76 12.96 9.05 -7.93
C LEU A 76 12.96 10.55 -7.56
N LEU A 77 14.10 11.22 -7.69
CA LEU A 77 14.23 12.65 -7.35
C LEU A 77 13.47 13.55 -8.33
N LEU A 78 13.41 13.19 -9.62
CA LEU A 78 12.58 13.92 -10.58
C LEU A 78 11.09 13.80 -10.21
N ALA A 79 10.62 12.60 -9.90
CA ALA A 79 9.24 12.37 -9.47
C ALA A 79 8.89 13.18 -8.21
N ALA A 80 9.80 13.21 -7.24
CA ALA A 80 9.67 14.01 -6.03
C ALA A 80 9.57 15.51 -6.35
N ASN A 81 10.45 16.01 -7.22
CA ASN A 81 10.42 17.41 -7.66
C ASN A 81 9.13 17.77 -8.40
N ILE A 82 8.63 16.90 -9.28
CA ILE A 82 7.37 17.14 -10.00
C ILE A 82 6.18 17.20 -9.05
N THR A 83 6.16 16.36 -8.01
CA THR A 83 5.03 16.26 -7.07
C THR A 83 5.18 17.13 -5.82
N ASP A 84 6.19 18.01 -5.78
CA ASP A 84 6.54 18.86 -4.64
C ASP A 84 6.70 18.05 -3.33
N ILE A 85 7.37 16.90 -3.42
CA ILE A 85 7.72 16.01 -2.30
C ILE A 85 9.22 16.12 -2.04
N ASP A 86 9.61 16.22 -0.76
CA ASP A 86 11.01 16.25 -0.34
C ASP A 86 11.46 14.87 0.12
N ILE A 87 12.52 14.34 -0.51
CA ILE A 87 13.10 13.03 -0.20
C ILE A 87 14.57 13.21 0.16
N THR A 88 14.93 12.75 1.36
CA THR A 88 16.33 12.60 1.77
C THR A 88 16.82 11.21 1.44
N ILE A 89 18.07 11.08 0.97
CA ILE A 89 18.69 9.78 0.73
C ILE A 89 20.04 9.71 1.45
N PRO A 90 20.07 9.17 2.70
CA PRO A 90 21.30 9.01 3.46
C PRO A 90 22.30 8.12 2.74
N ASP A 91 23.59 8.46 2.88
CA ASP A 91 24.67 7.66 2.31
C ASP A 91 24.67 6.25 2.86
N GLN A 92 24.68 5.27 1.96
CA GLN A 92 24.71 3.85 2.29
C GLN A 92 26.16 3.36 2.36
N PRO A 93 26.58 2.70 3.46
CA PRO A 93 27.88 2.06 3.53
C PRO A 93 28.07 0.98 2.46
N ILE A 94 29.33 0.76 2.07
CA ILE A 94 29.69 -0.41 1.28
C ILE A 94 29.84 -1.59 2.24
N TRP A 95 28.81 -2.45 2.29
CA TRP A 95 28.82 -3.64 3.14
C TRP A 95 29.79 -4.70 2.62
N THR A 96 30.67 -5.17 3.50
CA THR A 96 31.64 -6.23 3.21
C THR A 96 31.06 -7.62 3.51
N ASP A 97 31.79 -8.67 3.11
CA ASP A 97 31.44 -10.04 3.52
C ASP A 97 31.59 -10.27 5.03
N GLU A 98 32.50 -9.53 5.68
CA GLU A 98 32.64 -9.56 7.14
C GLU A 98 31.41 -8.97 7.83
N ASP A 99 30.91 -7.83 7.36
CA ASP A 99 29.69 -7.21 7.87
C ASP A 99 28.49 -8.16 7.75
N VAL A 100 28.32 -8.81 6.59
CA VAL A 100 27.25 -9.79 6.37
C VAL A 100 27.39 -10.98 7.31
N ASN A 101 28.61 -11.49 7.54
CA ASN A 101 28.82 -12.61 8.46
C ASN A 101 28.57 -12.20 9.92
N ASN A 102 28.88 -10.96 10.31
CA ASN A 102 28.62 -10.43 11.64
C ASN A 102 27.13 -10.17 11.88
N PHE A 103 26.39 -9.82 10.83
CA PHE A 103 24.95 -9.59 10.89
C PHE A 103 24.13 -10.87 11.06
N ARG A 104 24.60 -11.97 10.44
CA ARG A 104 23.92 -13.26 10.45
C ARG A 104 23.93 -13.91 11.83
N THR A 105 22.85 -14.61 12.15
CA THR A 105 22.86 -15.50 13.31
C THR A 105 23.84 -16.65 13.08
N LYS A 106 24.51 -17.09 14.16
CA LYS A 106 25.45 -18.23 14.10
C LYS A 106 24.72 -19.54 13.87
N ASN A 107 23.47 -19.66 14.33
CA ASN A 107 22.69 -20.89 14.28
C ASN A 107 21.41 -20.68 13.47
N GLY A 108 21.30 -21.40 12.35
CA GLY A 108 20.08 -21.42 11.55
C GLY A 108 19.84 -20.15 10.72
N SER A 109 20.89 -19.43 10.31
CA SER A 109 20.73 -18.28 9.38
C SER A 109 20.01 -18.71 8.10
N LEU A 110 19.00 -17.94 7.71
CA LEU A 110 18.18 -18.16 6.51
C LEU A 110 18.40 -17.04 5.48
N ILE A 111 19.03 -15.94 5.88
CA ILE A 111 19.16 -14.75 5.04
C ILE A 111 20.23 -14.90 3.95
N THR A 112 19.89 -14.52 2.71
CA THR A 112 20.86 -14.45 1.61
C THR A 112 21.82 -13.28 1.77
N ARG A 113 22.89 -13.22 0.94
CA ARG A 113 23.84 -12.10 1.01
C ARG A 113 23.17 -10.78 0.62
N GLY A 114 22.43 -10.77 -0.48
CA GLY A 114 21.70 -9.60 -0.95
C GLY A 114 20.66 -9.15 0.07
N SER A 115 19.87 -10.08 0.62
CA SER A 115 18.87 -9.77 1.64
C SER A 115 19.50 -9.18 2.91
N ALA A 116 20.66 -9.69 3.35
CA ALA A 116 21.37 -9.13 4.49
C ALA A 116 21.86 -7.69 4.22
N MET A 117 22.36 -7.42 3.02
CA MET A 117 22.79 -6.07 2.64
C MET A 117 21.62 -5.09 2.53
N ALA A 118 20.48 -5.52 1.97
CA ALA A 118 19.27 -4.72 1.95
C ALA A 118 18.81 -4.40 3.37
N TRP A 119 18.74 -5.40 4.25
CA TRP A 119 18.38 -5.23 5.67
C TRP A 119 19.31 -4.23 6.35
N MET A 120 20.63 -4.38 6.24
CA MET A 120 21.59 -3.44 6.83
C MET A 120 21.44 -2.02 6.27
N GLY A 121 21.01 -1.87 5.02
CA GLY A 121 20.68 -0.56 4.44
C GLY A 121 19.47 0.11 5.10
N HIS A 122 18.40 -0.64 5.38
CA HIS A 122 17.27 -0.14 6.18
C HIS A 122 17.72 0.22 7.60
N LEU A 123 18.59 -0.56 8.24
CA LEU A 123 19.13 -0.22 9.57
C LEU A 123 20.00 1.03 9.56
N ASN A 124 20.71 1.30 8.47
CA ASN A 124 21.46 2.54 8.32
C ASN A 124 20.53 3.77 8.28
N VAL A 125 19.44 3.68 7.52
CA VAL A 125 18.38 4.72 7.52
C VAL A 125 17.73 4.87 8.90
N LEU A 126 17.49 3.75 9.59
CA LEU A 126 16.91 3.76 10.94
C LEU A 126 17.82 4.47 11.95
N ARG A 127 19.13 4.22 11.88
CA ARG A 127 20.13 4.91 12.72
C ARG A 127 20.18 6.41 12.41
N TRP A 128 20.24 6.78 11.12
CA TRP A 128 20.17 8.18 10.69
C TRP A 128 18.95 8.89 11.27
N PHE A 129 17.78 8.25 11.22
CA PHE A 129 16.55 8.80 11.79
C PHE A 129 16.65 8.99 13.30
N LEU A 130 17.15 7.98 14.02
CA LEU A 130 17.29 8.08 15.47
C LEU A 130 18.28 9.18 15.89
N ASP A 131 19.33 9.42 15.11
CA ASP A 131 20.32 10.47 15.34
C ASP A 131 19.81 11.88 14.95
N SER A 132 18.84 11.97 14.04
CA SER A 132 18.32 13.25 13.52
C SER A 132 17.50 14.09 14.52
N GLY A 133 16.97 13.48 15.58
CA GLY A 133 16.01 14.13 16.49
C GLY A 133 14.58 14.30 15.96
N LEU A 134 14.25 13.82 14.75
CA LEU A 134 12.89 13.85 14.17
C LEU A 134 11.91 12.88 14.83
N GLU A 135 10.63 13.21 14.98
CA GLU A 135 9.67 12.31 15.67
C GLU A 135 9.04 11.23 14.78
N THR A 136 8.97 11.46 13.48
CA THR A 136 8.41 10.50 12.51
C THR A 136 9.20 10.52 11.21
N MET A 137 9.23 9.37 10.53
CA MET A 137 9.85 9.23 9.22
C MET A 137 9.02 8.31 8.33
N LEU A 138 8.88 8.65 7.06
CA LEU A 138 8.45 7.72 6.02
C LEU A 138 9.68 7.15 5.32
N VAL A 139 9.84 5.83 5.35
CA VAL A 139 10.89 5.10 4.62
C VAL A 139 10.32 4.61 3.30
N MET A 140 11.10 4.68 2.22
CA MET A 140 10.74 4.12 0.92
C MET A 140 11.90 3.43 0.21
N GLU A 141 11.59 2.46 -0.63
CA GLU A 141 12.55 1.79 -1.53
C GLU A 141 12.72 2.60 -2.84
N ASP A 142 13.84 2.42 -3.55
CA ASP A 142 14.19 3.28 -4.68
C ASP A 142 13.56 2.92 -6.02
N ASP A 143 12.81 1.81 -6.07
CA ASP A 143 11.90 1.41 -7.15
C ASP A 143 10.43 1.72 -6.88
N VAL A 144 10.11 2.41 -5.78
CA VAL A 144 8.75 2.80 -5.46
C VAL A 144 8.19 3.84 -6.44
N ASP A 145 6.90 3.79 -6.72
CA ASP A 145 6.13 4.82 -7.42
C ASP A 145 4.87 5.18 -6.61
N TRP A 146 4.29 6.33 -6.93
CA TRP A 146 3.10 6.85 -6.28
C TRP A 146 2.24 7.64 -7.25
N ASP A 147 0.98 7.80 -6.89
CA ASP A 147 0.04 8.58 -7.71
C ASP A 147 0.37 10.07 -7.65
N ILE A 148 0.22 10.81 -8.75
CA ILE A 148 0.42 12.27 -8.78
C ILE A 148 -0.44 13.01 -7.75
N HIS A 149 -1.57 12.42 -7.33
CA HIS A 149 -2.46 12.98 -6.31
C HIS A 149 -2.05 12.64 -4.87
N LEU A 150 -0.91 11.99 -4.65
CA LEU A 150 -0.46 11.53 -3.34
C LEU A 150 -0.50 12.65 -2.30
N ARG A 151 0.16 13.77 -2.60
CA ARG A 151 0.27 14.92 -1.70
C ARG A 151 -1.02 15.72 -1.58
N THR A 152 -1.79 15.84 -2.67
CA THR A 152 -2.93 16.75 -2.77
C THR A 152 -4.25 16.14 -2.32
N SER A 153 -4.41 14.81 -2.41
CA SER A 153 -5.69 14.13 -2.12
C SER A 153 -5.53 12.87 -1.29
N GLN A 154 -4.63 11.95 -1.67
CA GLN A 154 -4.58 10.63 -1.03
C GLN A 154 -4.07 10.70 0.42
N VAL A 155 -2.91 11.29 0.66
CA VAL A 155 -2.34 11.45 2.01
C VAL A 155 -3.28 12.22 2.94
N PRO A 156 -3.84 13.39 2.57
CA PRO A 156 -4.81 14.07 3.43
C PRO A 156 -5.99 13.19 3.87
N LYS A 157 -6.56 12.39 2.96
CA LYS A 157 -7.68 11.49 3.26
C LYS A 157 -7.28 10.33 4.15
N VAL A 158 -6.18 9.66 3.85
CA VAL A 158 -5.68 8.52 4.65
C VAL A 158 -5.27 9.00 6.04
N ALA A 159 -4.59 10.13 6.16
CA ALA A 159 -4.22 10.69 7.45
C ALA A 159 -5.46 11.07 8.29
N ALA A 160 -6.52 11.60 7.67
CA ALA A 160 -7.78 11.87 8.35
C ALA A 160 -8.49 10.58 8.85
N ALA A 161 -8.50 9.53 8.02
CA ALA A 161 -9.01 8.23 8.42
C ALA A 161 -8.19 7.64 9.59
N MET A 162 -6.86 7.75 9.53
CA MET A 162 -5.94 7.29 10.57
C MET A 162 -6.18 7.99 11.91
N ARG A 163 -6.28 9.33 11.92
CA ARG A 163 -6.57 10.10 13.13
C ARG A 163 -7.91 9.71 13.77
N THR A 164 -8.95 9.55 12.95
CA THR A 164 -10.27 9.09 13.42
C THR A 164 -10.16 7.70 14.05
N LEU A 165 -9.49 6.77 13.36
CA LEU A 165 -9.33 5.40 13.82
C LEU A 165 -8.58 5.32 15.16
N LEU A 166 -7.45 6.01 15.31
CA LEU A 166 -6.69 6.05 16.56
C LEU A 166 -7.50 6.65 17.72
N THR A 167 -8.22 7.75 17.46
CA THR A 167 -9.06 8.41 18.47
C THR A 167 -10.19 7.50 18.96
N GLU A 168 -10.79 6.72 18.06
CA GLU A 168 -11.80 5.71 18.43
C GLU A 168 -11.21 4.58 19.27
N GLN A 169 -10.00 4.11 18.96
CA GLN A 169 -9.34 3.06 19.75
C GLN A 169 -9.00 3.50 21.17
N ASN A 170 -8.73 4.79 21.38
CA ASN A 170 -8.48 5.35 22.70
C ASN A 170 -9.78 5.66 23.48
N GLY A 171 -10.96 5.35 22.94
CA GLY A 171 -12.25 5.60 23.57
C GLY A 171 -12.62 7.09 23.67
N GLN A 172 -11.94 7.97 22.94
CA GLN A 172 -12.18 9.42 22.97
C GLN A 172 -13.37 9.84 22.10
N THR A 173 -13.74 9.04 21.09
CA THR A 173 -14.88 9.30 20.19
C THR A 173 -15.76 8.06 20.07
N GLN A 174 -17.09 8.24 20.18
CA GLN A 174 -18.05 7.16 19.97
C GLN A 174 -18.27 6.91 18.46
N ARG A 175 -18.27 5.64 18.04
CA ARG A 175 -18.39 5.20 16.64
C ARG A 175 -19.62 5.75 15.91
N GLU A 176 -20.70 6.05 16.63
CA GLU A 176 -21.94 6.61 16.10
C GLU A 176 -21.78 8.04 15.54
N THR A 177 -20.62 8.68 15.73
CA THR A 177 -20.35 10.08 15.34
C THR A 177 -19.32 10.26 14.21
N ARG A 178 -19.15 9.27 13.31
CA ARG A 178 -18.27 9.31 12.09
C ARG A 178 -18.65 10.37 11.03
N GLN A 179 -19.23 11.48 11.47
CA GLN A 179 -19.53 12.68 10.70
C GLN A 179 -18.49 13.78 10.92
N LYS A 180 -17.71 13.73 12.01
CA LYS A 180 -16.71 14.77 12.33
C LYS A 180 -15.30 14.25 12.12
N ILE A 181 -14.57 14.86 11.18
CA ILE A 181 -13.14 14.60 10.99
C ILE A 181 -12.37 15.07 12.22
N VAL A 182 -11.47 14.22 12.72
CA VAL A 182 -10.48 14.61 13.74
C VAL A 182 -9.37 15.41 13.08
N THR A 183 -9.10 16.63 13.57
CA THR A 183 -8.01 17.48 13.05
C THR A 183 -6.65 17.04 13.58
N PRO A 184 -5.54 17.42 12.93
CA PRO A 184 -4.19 17.14 13.45
C PRO A 184 -3.97 17.61 14.89
N GLU A 185 -4.50 18.78 15.25
CA GLU A 185 -4.36 19.35 16.61
C GLU A 185 -5.10 18.52 17.64
N GLN A 186 -6.27 18.00 17.29
CA GLN A 186 -7.07 17.13 18.17
C GLN A 186 -6.42 15.76 18.36
N ALA A 187 -5.80 15.21 17.31
CA ALA A 187 -5.16 13.91 17.35
C ALA A 187 -3.71 13.96 17.85
N GLY A 188 -3.14 15.14 18.11
CA GLY A 188 -1.74 15.30 18.52
C GLY A 188 -0.71 15.06 17.40
N GLY A 189 -1.10 15.14 16.13
CA GLY A 189 -0.19 14.97 14.99
C GLY A 189 -0.91 14.80 13.65
N TYR A 190 -0.21 15.05 12.53
CA TYR A 190 -0.80 14.93 11.18
C TYR A 190 -1.30 13.51 10.89
N TRP A 191 -0.53 12.49 11.29
CA TRP A 191 -0.91 11.07 11.21
C TRP A 191 -1.50 10.53 12.52
N GLY A 192 -1.90 11.42 13.43
CA GLY A 192 -2.22 11.11 14.82
C GLY A 192 -1.00 11.14 15.72
N ASN A 193 -1.23 10.97 17.02
CA ASN A 193 -0.19 10.98 18.04
C ASN A 193 0.83 9.87 17.76
N SER A 194 2.10 10.25 17.56
CA SER A 194 3.19 9.31 17.26
C SER A 194 3.49 8.35 18.39
N GLU A 195 3.01 8.61 19.61
CA GLU A 195 3.09 7.70 20.74
C GLU A 195 2.04 6.58 20.68
N GLU A 196 1.09 6.61 19.74
CA GLU A 196 -0.06 5.67 19.65
C GLU A 196 0.05 4.65 18.50
N TRP A 197 1.05 4.81 17.64
CA TRP A 197 1.35 3.88 16.56
C TRP A 197 2.87 3.70 16.44
N ASP A 198 3.29 2.53 15.96
CA ASP A 198 4.71 2.21 15.79
C ASP A 198 5.09 2.19 14.30
N ILE A 199 4.22 1.62 13.46
CA ILE A 199 4.43 1.47 12.01
C ILE A 199 3.17 1.81 11.23
N LEU A 200 3.29 2.60 10.17
CA LEU A 200 2.25 2.78 9.15
C LEU A 200 2.69 2.13 7.85
N TYR A 201 2.01 1.09 7.40
CA TYR A 201 2.24 0.49 6.09
C TYR A 201 1.45 1.25 5.02
N LEU A 202 2.14 2.14 4.32
CA LEU A 202 1.58 2.96 3.24
C LEU A 202 1.93 2.42 1.85
N GLY A 203 2.83 1.44 1.78
CA GLY A 203 3.35 0.82 0.58
C GLY A 203 3.84 -0.57 0.88
N HIS A 204 3.11 -1.55 0.34
CA HIS A 204 3.25 -2.97 0.64
C HIS A 204 2.78 -3.79 -0.57
N CYS A 205 3.18 -5.05 -0.68
CA CYS A 205 2.65 -5.97 -1.69
C CYS A 205 1.35 -6.64 -1.23
N GLY A 206 0.98 -6.46 0.04
CA GLY A 206 -0.31 -6.84 0.59
C GLY A 206 -0.34 -6.90 2.11
N ASP A 207 -1.45 -6.46 2.68
CA ASP A 207 -1.87 -6.80 4.04
C ASP A 207 -3.19 -7.57 3.93
N MET A 208 -3.08 -8.77 3.35
CA MET A 208 -4.22 -9.57 2.93
C MET A 208 -4.54 -10.62 3.99
N PHE A 209 -5.80 -10.67 4.41
CA PHE A 209 -6.30 -11.58 5.43
C PHE A 209 -7.72 -12.05 5.09
N SER A 210 -8.21 -13.03 5.84
CA SER A 210 -9.50 -13.66 5.54
C SER A 210 -10.70 -12.76 5.87
N SER A 211 -11.80 -12.96 5.13
CA SER A 211 -13.11 -12.38 5.49
C SER A 211 -13.56 -12.66 6.94
N HIS A 212 -13.06 -13.72 7.59
CA HIS A 212 -13.37 -14.02 8.99
C HIS A 212 -12.79 -12.97 9.94
N SER A 213 -11.50 -12.67 9.83
CA SER A 213 -10.86 -11.59 10.60
C SER A 213 -11.50 -10.23 10.28
N TRP A 214 -11.88 -10.03 9.01
CA TRP A 214 -12.63 -8.83 8.62
C TRP A 214 -14.03 -8.76 9.24
N ALA A 215 -14.74 -9.86 9.47
CA ALA A 215 -16.06 -9.78 10.10
C ALA A 215 -15.96 -9.31 11.56
N ASN A 216 -14.79 -9.43 12.18
CA ASN A 216 -14.55 -9.06 13.57
C ASN A 216 -13.89 -7.67 13.69
N GLU A 217 -14.70 -6.63 13.87
CA GLU A 217 -14.21 -5.25 14.05
C GLU A 217 -13.35 -5.02 15.29
N THR A 218 -13.47 -5.89 16.31
CA THR A 218 -12.61 -5.79 17.49
C THR A 218 -11.20 -6.32 17.21
N GLU A 219 -11.09 -7.27 16.28
CA GLU A 219 -9.81 -7.83 15.83
C GLU A 219 -9.15 -6.92 14.80
N VAL A 220 -9.93 -6.41 13.84
CA VAL A 220 -9.47 -5.49 12.79
C VAL A 220 -10.28 -4.18 12.84
N PRO A 221 -9.92 -3.24 13.75
CA PRO A 221 -10.42 -1.88 13.72
C PRO A 221 -10.12 -1.21 12.38
N ARG A 222 -11.08 -0.43 11.85
CA ARG A 222 -11.00 0.12 10.49
C ARG A 222 -11.80 1.41 10.29
N VAL A 223 -11.42 2.16 9.27
CA VAL A 223 -12.15 3.30 8.70
C VAL A 223 -11.97 3.28 7.17
N ALA A 224 -13.06 3.37 6.42
CA ALA A 224 -13.04 3.49 4.96
C ALA A 224 -13.31 4.92 4.51
N VAL A 225 -12.69 5.33 3.41
CA VAL A 225 -12.85 6.64 2.78
C VAL A 225 -12.97 6.51 1.27
N SER A 226 -13.75 7.39 0.65
CA SER A 226 -13.81 7.46 -0.81
C SER A 226 -12.50 8.00 -1.37
N ASP A 227 -11.97 7.28 -2.36
CA ASP A 227 -10.76 7.65 -3.09
C ASP A 227 -10.96 7.42 -4.59
N THR A 228 -11.31 8.50 -5.29
CA THR A 228 -11.55 8.50 -6.74
C THR A 228 -10.28 8.30 -7.56
N THR A 229 -9.10 8.51 -6.95
CA THR A 229 -7.78 8.40 -7.59
C THR A 229 -7.34 6.94 -7.75
N LEU A 230 -7.92 6.00 -6.99
CA LEU A 230 -7.66 4.57 -7.17
C LEU A 230 -8.00 4.11 -8.59
N PRO A 231 -7.30 3.14 -9.19
CA PRO A 231 -7.67 2.60 -10.48
C PRO A 231 -9.02 1.85 -10.40
N SER A 232 -9.66 1.59 -11.54
CA SER A 232 -10.80 0.67 -11.56
C SER A 232 -10.35 -0.76 -11.24
N PRO A 233 -11.21 -1.61 -10.66
CA PRO A 233 -10.81 -2.96 -10.23
C PRO A 233 -10.13 -3.81 -11.30
N GLU A 234 -10.52 -3.69 -12.57
CA GLU A 234 -9.93 -4.38 -13.71
C GLU A 234 -8.44 -4.04 -13.93
N TYR A 235 -8.00 -2.88 -13.48
CA TYR A 235 -6.63 -2.39 -13.54
C TYR A 235 -5.89 -2.51 -12.19
N MET A 236 -6.51 -3.08 -11.16
CA MET A 236 -5.80 -3.39 -9.91
C MET A 236 -5.03 -4.70 -10.02
N HIS A 237 -4.00 -4.85 -9.20
CA HIS A 237 -3.31 -6.13 -9.02
C HIS A 237 -4.33 -7.23 -8.67
N ILE A 238 -4.16 -8.42 -9.26
CA ILE A 238 -5.14 -9.51 -9.14
C ILE A 238 -5.42 -9.90 -7.68
N LEU A 239 -4.39 -9.89 -6.83
CA LEU A 239 -4.52 -10.24 -5.43
C LEU A 239 -5.23 -9.14 -4.64
N THR A 240 -4.87 -7.87 -4.86
CA THR A 240 -5.55 -6.71 -4.25
C THR A 240 -7.03 -6.70 -4.62
N ARG A 241 -7.35 -6.86 -5.91
CA ARG A 241 -8.73 -6.94 -6.39
C ARG A 241 -9.52 -8.09 -5.74
N ARG A 242 -8.92 -9.27 -5.63
CA ARG A 242 -9.56 -10.44 -5.01
C ARG A 242 -9.82 -10.20 -3.54
N PHE A 243 -8.82 -9.69 -2.81
CA PHE A 243 -8.92 -9.37 -1.39
C PHE A 243 -10.02 -8.35 -1.13
N LEU A 244 -9.98 -7.17 -1.78
CA LEU A 244 -10.99 -6.12 -1.59
C LEU A 244 -12.41 -6.60 -1.88
N ARG A 245 -12.59 -7.43 -2.91
CA ARG A 245 -13.88 -8.05 -3.23
C ARG A 245 -14.32 -9.04 -2.16
N GLU A 246 -13.40 -9.85 -1.63
CA GLU A 246 -13.69 -10.82 -0.57
C GLU A 246 -14.16 -10.12 0.72
N ILE A 247 -13.52 -9.02 1.11
CA ILE A 247 -13.90 -8.24 2.29
C ILE A 247 -14.99 -7.19 2.02
N GLY A 248 -15.56 -7.16 0.81
CA GLY A 248 -16.71 -6.34 0.45
C GLY A 248 -16.44 -4.84 0.39
N ILE A 249 -15.20 -4.42 0.08
CA ILE A 249 -14.84 -3.01 -0.07
C ILE A 249 -15.43 -2.46 -1.38
N PRO A 250 -16.20 -1.35 -1.34
CA PRO A 250 -16.72 -0.72 -2.54
C PRO A 250 -15.61 -0.24 -3.48
N VAL A 251 -15.92 -0.11 -4.78
CA VAL A 251 -14.98 0.49 -5.75
C VAL A 251 -14.62 1.92 -5.33
N LYS A 252 -13.42 2.39 -5.72
CA LYS A 252 -12.94 3.74 -5.40
C LYS A 252 -13.02 4.06 -3.90
N THR A 253 -12.71 3.07 -3.08
CA THR A 253 -12.69 3.17 -1.61
C THR A 253 -11.36 2.65 -1.12
N ARG A 254 -10.73 3.41 -0.23
CA ARG A 254 -9.54 3.01 0.51
C ARG A 254 -9.94 2.74 1.95
N VAL A 255 -9.35 1.73 2.56
CA VAL A 255 -9.56 1.43 3.97
C VAL A 255 -8.26 1.55 4.74
N VAL A 256 -8.32 2.26 5.87
CA VAL A 256 -7.27 2.27 6.88
C VAL A 256 -7.68 1.32 7.99
N HIS A 257 -6.82 0.39 8.36
CA HIS A 257 -7.13 -0.60 9.37
C HIS A 257 -5.90 -1.05 10.15
N LYS A 258 -6.12 -1.70 11.28
CA LYS A 258 -5.05 -2.37 12.03
C LYS A 258 -4.42 -3.42 11.14
N SER A 259 -3.10 -3.42 11.04
CA SER A 259 -2.39 -4.38 10.17
C SER A 259 -2.54 -5.81 10.70
N VAL A 260 -2.62 -6.78 9.79
CA VAL A 260 -2.78 -8.20 10.16
C VAL A 260 -1.55 -9.01 9.73
N SER A 261 -1.15 -8.88 8.48
CA SER A 261 0.00 -9.56 7.89
C SER A 261 0.58 -8.74 6.73
N PRO A 262 1.05 -7.50 6.98
CA PRO A 262 1.60 -6.64 5.94
C PRO A 262 2.95 -7.14 5.45
N LEU A 263 3.13 -7.34 4.14
CA LEU A 263 4.38 -7.77 3.53
C LEU A 263 4.94 -6.73 2.56
N CYS A 264 6.25 -6.77 2.34
CA CYS A 264 7.05 -5.79 1.59
C CYS A 264 7.15 -4.42 2.30
N THR A 265 8.24 -3.70 2.05
CA THR A 265 8.56 -2.42 2.70
C THR A 265 8.71 -1.26 1.71
N PHE A 266 7.98 -1.31 0.59
CA PHE A 266 8.05 -0.30 -0.48
C PHE A 266 7.89 1.13 0.05
N GLY A 267 6.98 1.34 1.01
CA GLY A 267 6.77 2.61 1.68
C GLY A 267 6.15 2.42 3.07
N PHE A 268 6.91 2.60 4.15
CA PHE A 268 6.38 2.46 5.51
C PHE A 268 6.87 3.58 6.42
N ALA A 269 6.01 4.07 7.30
CA ALA A 269 6.37 5.11 8.26
C ALA A 269 6.65 4.54 9.64
N LEU A 270 7.52 5.21 10.38
CA LEU A 270 7.91 4.86 11.74
C LEU A 270 7.73 6.07 12.65
N SER A 271 7.21 5.82 13.85
CA SER A 271 7.36 6.74 14.97
C SER A 271 8.74 6.55 15.59
N ARG A 272 9.26 7.57 16.28
CA ARG A 272 10.55 7.47 16.99
C ARG A 272 10.57 6.34 18.03
N PRO A 273 9.54 6.12 18.86
CA PRO A 273 9.47 4.95 19.73
C PRO A 273 9.48 3.62 18.96
N GLY A 274 8.68 3.50 17.90
CA GLY A 274 8.64 2.31 17.04
C GLY A 274 9.99 2.00 16.39
N ALA A 275 10.68 3.03 15.90
CA ALA A 275 12.01 2.93 15.32
C ALA A 275 13.07 2.44 16.31
N ARG A 276 13.07 2.96 17.55
CA ARG A 276 13.98 2.48 18.61
C ARG A 276 13.76 0.99 18.86
N ARG A 277 12.49 0.61 19.06
CA ARG A 277 12.10 -0.76 19.34
C ARG A 277 12.45 -1.73 18.20
N LEU A 278 12.26 -1.30 16.95
CA LEU A 278 12.73 -2.08 15.80
C LEU A 278 14.25 -2.28 15.85
N LEU A 279 15.02 -1.22 16.07
CA LEU A 279 16.48 -1.32 16.06
C LEU A 279 17.02 -2.16 17.23
N THR A 280 16.46 -2.03 18.43
CA THR A 280 17.01 -2.67 19.64
C THR A 280 16.47 -4.06 19.88
N ASP A 281 15.19 -4.31 19.61
CA ASP A 281 14.49 -5.50 20.11
C ASP A 281 14.15 -6.49 18.99
N VAL A 282 14.03 -6.03 17.74
CA VAL A 282 13.42 -6.82 16.66
C VAL A 282 14.37 -7.08 15.50
N ALA A 283 14.91 -6.01 14.91
CA ALA A 283 15.55 -6.03 13.60
C ALA A 283 17.02 -5.62 13.62
N GLY A 284 17.61 -5.30 14.78
CA GLY A 284 19.02 -4.91 14.90
C GLY A 284 20.02 -5.97 14.42
N SER A 285 19.62 -7.25 14.43
CA SER A 285 20.35 -8.41 13.91
C SER A 285 19.38 -9.44 13.34
N GLU A 286 19.90 -10.43 12.59
CA GLU A 286 19.11 -11.61 12.25
C GLU A 286 18.72 -12.37 13.55
N PRO A 287 17.44 -12.75 13.75
CA PRO A 287 17.03 -13.47 14.96
C PRO A 287 17.61 -14.90 15.00
N GLU A 288 17.68 -15.50 16.18
CA GLU A 288 17.94 -16.93 16.33
C GLU A 288 16.89 -17.75 15.59
N GLY A 289 17.32 -18.79 14.86
CA GLY A 289 16.46 -19.53 13.94
C GLY A 289 16.28 -18.88 12.55
N GLY A 290 16.83 -17.68 12.36
CA GLY A 290 16.94 -17.00 11.08
C GLY A 290 15.69 -16.22 10.66
N SER A 291 15.86 -15.33 9.68
CA SER A 291 14.77 -14.65 8.98
C SER A 291 15.18 -14.41 7.53
N GLN A 292 14.25 -14.50 6.58
CA GLN A 292 14.60 -14.51 5.15
C GLN A 292 14.95 -13.12 4.61
N ALA A 293 14.33 -12.07 5.15
CA ALA A 293 14.47 -10.70 4.68
C ALA A 293 13.94 -9.69 5.71
N TYR A 294 14.27 -8.41 5.49
CA TYR A 294 13.90 -7.32 6.40
C TYR A 294 12.39 -7.13 6.47
N ASP A 295 11.72 -7.12 5.33
CA ASP A 295 10.26 -6.97 5.23
C ASP A 295 9.49 -8.08 5.96
N VAL A 296 9.95 -9.33 5.87
CA VAL A 296 9.44 -10.46 6.66
C VAL A 296 9.59 -10.18 8.15
N ARG A 297 10.72 -9.60 8.55
CA ARG A 297 10.95 -9.25 9.95
C ARG A 297 10.04 -8.13 10.44
N ILE A 298 9.72 -7.14 9.60
CA ILE A 298 8.79 -6.07 9.96
C ILE A 298 7.35 -6.60 10.01
N LEU A 299 6.99 -7.52 9.10
CA LEU A 299 5.72 -8.26 9.17
C LEU A 299 5.56 -8.96 10.52
N GLU A 300 6.56 -9.74 10.94
CA GLU A 300 6.58 -10.43 12.24
C GLU A 300 6.45 -9.43 13.40
N ALA A 301 7.05 -8.25 13.29
CA ALA A 301 6.92 -7.21 14.32
C ALA A 301 5.44 -6.84 14.56
N CYS A 302 4.71 -6.64 13.47
CA CYS A 302 3.29 -6.28 13.49
C CYS A 302 2.37 -7.42 13.91
N ARG A 303 2.63 -8.62 13.37
CA ARG A 303 1.78 -9.79 13.61
C ARG A 303 2.00 -10.41 14.98
N ASP A 304 3.27 -10.54 15.39
CA ASP A 304 3.67 -11.42 16.49
C ASP A 304 4.26 -10.67 17.69
N LEU A 305 4.85 -9.49 17.47
CA LEU A 305 5.64 -8.80 18.51
C LEU A 305 4.95 -7.55 19.07
N ASN A 306 3.62 -7.48 19.00
CA ASN A 306 2.83 -6.41 19.63
C ASN A 306 3.26 -5.00 19.20
N PHE A 307 3.65 -4.81 17.93
CA PHE A 307 3.75 -3.48 17.34
C PHE A 307 2.36 -2.97 16.96
N ARG A 308 2.14 -1.68 17.15
CA ARG A 308 0.90 -1.00 16.75
C ARG A 308 1.02 -0.60 15.30
N CYS A 309 0.66 -1.51 14.43
CA CYS A 309 0.75 -1.34 12.99
C CYS A 309 -0.60 -1.05 12.36
N TRP A 310 -0.59 -0.14 11.38
CA TRP A 310 -1.78 0.26 10.63
C TRP A 310 -1.46 0.31 9.14
N SER A 311 -2.35 -0.19 8.31
CA SER A 311 -2.19 -0.28 6.86
C SER A 311 -3.25 0.54 6.14
N ALA A 312 -2.91 1.03 4.96
CA ALA A 312 -3.88 1.54 4.00
C ALA A 312 -4.02 0.55 2.83
N ASN A 313 -5.26 0.12 2.54
CA ASN A 313 -5.56 -0.82 1.44
C ASN A 313 -6.63 -0.24 0.46
N PRO A 314 -6.36 -0.20 -0.86
CA PRO A 314 -5.03 -0.31 -1.47
C PRO A 314 -3.99 0.61 -0.84
N GLU A 315 -2.73 0.35 -1.10
CA GLU A 315 -1.58 1.13 -0.64
C GLU A 315 -1.38 2.43 -1.46
N LEU A 316 -0.66 3.39 -0.87
CA LEU A 316 -0.31 4.68 -1.48
C LEU A 316 0.95 4.62 -2.34
N PHE A 317 1.81 3.64 -2.07
CA PHE A 317 3.10 3.44 -2.71
C PHE A 317 3.22 1.99 -3.17
N HIS A 318 3.71 1.75 -4.37
CA HIS A 318 3.99 0.39 -4.85
C HIS A 318 5.27 0.38 -5.67
N HIS A 319 6.06 -0.70 -5.61
CA HIS A 319 7.22 -0.83 -6.49
C HIS A 319 6.78 -0.90 -7.96
N GLN A 320 7.61 -0.35 -8.86
CA GLN A 320 7.57 -0.71 -10.27
C GLN A 320 8.51 -1.90 -10.50
N ASP A 321 8.10 -2.83 -11.36
CA ASP A 321 8.93 -3.97 -11.70
C ASP A 321 10.29 -3.54 -12.26
N ALA A 322 11.34 -4.00 -11.59
CA ALA A 322 12.71 -3.74 -11.95
C ALA A 322 13.60 -4.92 -11.56
N PRO A 323 14.77 -5.09 -12.21
CA PRO A 323 15.71 -6.14 -11.83
C PRO A 323 16.09 -6.02 -10.35
N SER A 324 15.91 -7.11 -9.59
CA SER A 324 16.18 -7.11 -8.15
C SER A 324 17.68 -6.93 -7.86
N GLU A 325 18.04 -5.84 -7.17
CA GLU A 325 19.42 -5.60 -6.71
C GLU A 325 19.88 -6.69 -5.73
N ILE A 326 18.97 -7.25 -4.93
CA ILE A 326 19.22 -8.40 -4.06
C ILE A 326 19.63 -9.63 -4.90
N ALA A 327 18.87 -9.93 -5.95
CA ALA A 327 19.16 -11.06 -6.83
C ALA A 327 20.51 -10.88 -7.56
N ILE A 328 20.80 -9.67 -8.05
CA ILE A 328 22.08 -9.33 -8.70
C ILE A 328 23.25 -9.58 -7.75
N VAL A 329 23.12 -9.18 -6.48
CA VAL A 329 24.14 -9.42 -5.45
C VAL A 329 24.33 -10.91 -5.18
N ASN A 330 23.23 -11.68 -5.10
CA ASN A 330 23.30 -13.12 -4.86
C ASN A 330 23.94 -13.88 -6.03
N ALA A 331 23.64 -13.50 -7.28
CA ALA A 331 24.19 -14.11 -8.48
C ALA A 331 25.73 -14.00 -8.57
N LYS A 332 26.29 -12.85 -8.20
CA LYS A 332 27.75 -12.59 -8.26
C LYS A 332 28.58 -13.53 -7.38
N LYS A 333 27.99 -14.17 -6.36
CA LYS A 333 28.71 -15.07 -5.43
C LYS A 333 28.56 -16.56 -5.78
N GLY A 334 27.89 -16.90 -6.89
CA GLY A 334 27.81 -18.26 -7.43
C GLY A 334 27.06 -19.28 -6.56
N LYS A 335 26.32 -18.83 -5.54
CA LYS A 335 25.60 -19.71 -4.59
C LYS A 335 24.11 -19.85 -4.88
N ASP A 336 23.60 -19.22 -5.94
CA ASP A 336 22.19 -19.29 -6.27
C ASP A 336 21.98 -19.75 -7.71
N HIS A 337 21.51 -20.99 -7.86
CA HIS A 337 21.10 -21.52 -9.17
C HIS A 337 19.70 -21.02 -9.56
N SER A 338 18.93 -20.42 -8.64
CA SER A 338 17.62 -19.78 -8.94
C SER A 338 17.78 -18.39 -9.57
N ALA A 339 18.95 -17.74 -9.39
CA ALA A 339 19.29 -16.51 -10.08
C ALA A 339 19.25 -16.69 -11.62
N LYS A 340 19.54 -17.89 -12.14
CA LYS A 340 19.35 -18.19 -13.56
C LYS A 340 17.87 -18.23 -13.96
N GLU A 341 16.94 -18.66 -13.10
CA GLU A 341 15.51 -18.68 -13.46
C GLU A 341 14.86 -17.29 -13.42
N HIS A 342 15.31 -16.40 -12.52
CA HIS A 342 14.84 -15.00 -12.47
C HIS A 342 15.46 -14.11 -13.56
N ASP A 343 16.68 -14.41 -14.05
CA ASP A 343 17.32 -13.66 -15.15
C ASP A 343 16.70 -13.94 -16.54
N PHE A 344 16.05 -15.10 -16.75
CA PHE A 344 15.62 -15.55 -18.09
C PHE A 344 14.14 -15.35 -18.42
N LYS A 345 13.30 -14.94 -17.47
CA LYS A 345 12.00 -14.36 -17.83
C LYS A 345 12.21 -12.87 -17.93
N ALA A 346 12.64 -12.42 -19.11
CA ALA A 346 12.61 -11.01 -19.45
C ALA A 346 11.27 -10.43 -19.00
N SER A 347 11.30 -9.36 -18.19
CA SER A 347 10.12 -8.55 -17.94
C SER A 347 9.41 -8.32 -19.29
N PRO A 348 8.07 -8.39 -19.35
CA PRO A 348 7.35 -8.11 -20.58
C PRO A 348 7.89 -6.84 -21.25
N PRO A 349 7.94 -6.76 -22.59
CA PRO A 349 8.43 -5.56 -23.28
C PRO A 349 7.76 -4.30 -22.73
N GLY A 350 8.55 -3.31 -22.29
CA GLY A 350 8.05 -2.09 -21.65
C GLY A 350 7.98 -2.13 -20.11
N ILE A 351 8.51 -3.17 -19.47
CA ILE A 351 8.68 -3.29 -18.01
C ILE A 351 10.17 -3.48 -17.69
N GLY A 352 10.72 -2.77 -16.69
CA GLY A 352 12.13 -2.90 -16.27
C GLY A 352 12.85 -1.57 -16.04
N VAL A 353 14.19 -1.55 -16.16
CA VAL A 353 15.01 -0.31 -16.03
C VAL A 353 15.78 -0.07 -17.32
N ASP A 354 15.71 1.13 -17.88
CA ASP A 354 16.47 1.48 -19.09
C ASP A 354 17.89 1.97 -18.86
N THR A 355 18.57 2.34 -19.95
CA THR A 355 19.96 2.81 -19.95
C THR A 355 20.17 4.06 -19.11
N GLU A 356 19.15 4.91 -18.98
CA GLU A 356 19.18 6.13 -18.17
C GLU A 356 18.75 5.89 -16.71
N GLY A 357 18.38 4.66 -16.34
CA GLY A 357 17.94 4.32 -14.98
C GLY A 357 16.46 4.59 -14.72
N ARG A 358 15.66 4.75 -15.77
CA ARG A 358 14.22 4.99 -15.67
C ARG A 358 13.52 3.65 -15.56
N LEU A 359 12.58 3.59 -14.62
CA LEU A 359 11.69 2.45 -14.48
C LEU A 359 10.66 2.48 -15.61
N GLN A 360 10.28 1.31 -16.11
CA GLN A 360 9.32 1.12 -17.18
C GLN A 360 8.14 0.29 -16.66
N GLY A 361 6.93 0.65 -17.12
CA GLY A 361 5.68 0.04 -16.69
C GLY A 361 4.95 0.84 -15.61
N ALA A 362 3.72 0.44 -15.32
CA ALA A 362 2.90 1.02 -14.26
C ALA A 362 3.16 0.31 -12.93
N ALA A 363 3.21 1.03 -11.81
CA ALA A 363 3.15 0.37 -10.52
C ALA A 363 1.73 -0.17 -10.27
N PRO A 364 1.55 -1.42 -9.83
CA PRO A 364 0.23 -1.96 -9.53
C PRO A 364 -0.53 -1.09 -8.52
N ASN A 365 -1.85 -1.02 -8.67
CA ASN A 365 -2.77 -0.25 -7.81
C ASN A 365 -2.56 1.28 -7.83
N ILE A 366 -1.58 1.80 -8.59
CA ILE A 366 -1.35 3.23 -8.80
C ILE A 366 -1.91 3.65 -10.16
N ALA A 367 -2.92 4.52 -10.17
CA ALA A 367 -3.65 4.86 -11.40
C ALA A 367 -2.90 5.83 -12.31
N CYS A 368 -2.26 6.84 -11.73
CA CYS A 368 -1.42 7.79 -12.43
C CYS A 368 -0.06 7.90 -11.75
N GLY A 369 0.76 6.87 -11.92
CA GLY A 369 2.09 6.80 -11.33
C GLY A 369 3.06 7.82 -11.93
N ILE A 370 3.68 8.65 -11.10
CA ILE A 370 4.56 9.74 -11.54
C ILE A 370 5.88 9.24 -12.15
N ARG A 371 6.29 8.01 -11.86
CA ARG A 371 7.51 7.42 -12.43
C ARG A 371 7.30 6.76 -13.79
N GLY A 372 6.12 6.94 -14.40
CA GLY A 372 5.86 6.54 -15.78
C GLY A 372 6.73 7.31 -16.79
N SER A 373 7.03 6.67 -17.92
CA SER A 373 7.90 7.20 -18.98
C SER A 373 7.43 8.56 -19.53
N SER A 374 6.13 8.85 -19.50
CA SER A 374 5.53 10.13 -19.95
C SER A 374 5.98 11.36 -19.16
N PHE A 375 6.54 11.20 -17.96
CA PHE A 375 6.93 12.31 -17.09
C PHE A 375 8.45 12.54 -17.06
N TRP A 376 9.21 11.72 -17.77
CA TRP A 376 10.66 11.85 -17.80
C TRP A 376 11.12 12.99 -18.69
N THR A 377 11.89 13.92 -18.12
CA THR A 377 12.54 15.01 -18.84
C THR A 377 13.74 15.55 -18.06
N GLN A 378 14.68 16.17 -18.77
CA GLN A 378 15.76 16.97 -18.18
C GLN A 378 15.62 18.45 -18.50
N ASP A 379 14.64 18.82 -19.33
CA ASP A 379 14.39 20.19 -19.73
C ASP A 379 13.71 20.98 -18.59
N PRO A 380 14.34 22.05 -18.07
CA PRO A 380 13.82 22.79 -16.91
C PRO A 380 12.43 23.37 -17.11
N ASP A 381 12.12 23.87 -18.32
CA ASP A 381 10.82 24.47 -18.63
C ASP A 381 9.72 23.40 -18.64
N THR A 382 10.01 22.22 -19.20
CA THR A 382 9.12 21.06 -19.14
C THR A 382 8.93 20.59 -17.69
N ILE A 383 9.98 20.58 -16.87
CA ILE A 383 9.86 20.23 -15.44
C ILE A 383 8.92 21.19 -14.73
N GLU A 384 9.07 22.51 -14.92
CA GLU A 384 8.16 23.48 -14.27
C GLU A 384 6.71 23.34 -14.78
N TYR A 385 6.52 23.07 -16.07
CA TYR A 385 5.21 22.73 -16.61
C TYR A 385 4.61 21.49 -15.93
N LEU A 386 5.39 20.42 -15.78
CA LEU A 386 4.94 19.19 -15.12
C LEU A 386 4.63 19.42 -13.64
N LYS A 387 5.42 20.23 -12.94
CA LYS A 387 5.13 20.62 -11.55
C LYS A 387 3.77 21.28 -11.42
N GLU A 388 3.47 22.22 -12.30
CA GLU A 388 2.21 22.93 -12.27
C GLU A 388 1.03 22.04 -12.69
N VAL A 389 1.11 21.41 -13.86
CA VAL A 389 -0.02 20.68 -14.46
C VAL A 389 -0.22 19.31 -13.82
N VAL A 390 0.86 18.55 -13.59
CA VAL A 390 0.77 17.19 -13.05
C VAL A 390 0.77 17.20 -11.53
N GLY A 391 1.76 17.86 -10.92
CA GLY A 391 1.93 17.87 -9.46
C GLY A 391 0.85 18.65 -8.72
N ARG A 392 0.68 19.94 -9.07
CA ARG A 392 -0.22 20.85 -8.33
C ARG A 392 -1.68 20.74 -8.76
N GLN A 393 -1.93 20.67 -10.07
CA GLN A 393 -3.30 20.55 -10.60
C GLN A 393 -3.82 19.10 -10.62
N GLY A 394 -2.94 18.10 -10.51
CA GLY A 394 -3.34 16.68 -10.54
C GLY A 394 -3.76 16.19 -11.94
N HIS A 395 -3.33 16.86 -13.00
CA HIS A 395 -3.71 16.44 -14.35
C HIS A 395 -2.83 15.27 -14.83
N CYS A 396 -3.44 14.09 -14.94
CA CYS A 396 -2.74 12.91 -15.42
C CYS A 396 -2.50 12.97 -16.93
N LEU A 397 -1.23 12.93 -17.34
CA LEU A 397 -0.83 12.90 -18.76
C LEU A 397 -0.64 11.47 -19.31
N ARG A 398 -0.93 10.44 -18.51
CA ARG A 398 -0.84 9.03 -18.93
C ARG A 398 -2.17 8.57 -19.53
N ASP A 399 -2.09 7.79 -20.59
CA ASP A 399 -3.23 7.04 -21.10
C ASP A 399 -3.39 5.74 -20.29
N GLN A 400 -4.41 5.67 -19.44
CA GLN A 400 -4.66 4.52 -18.56
C GLN A 400 -5.00 3.23 -19.33
N VAL A 401 -5.38 3.33 -20.62
CA VAL A 401 -5.78 2.16 -21.43
C VAL A 401 -4.55 1.45 -22.03
N ALA A 402 -3.40 2.12 -22.12
CA ALA A 402 -2.23 1.62 -22.82
C ALA A 402 -1.40 0.59 -22.03
N GLU A 403 -1.61 0.47 -20.71
CA GLU A 403 -0.79 -0.37 -19.83
C GLU A 403 -1.69 -1.27 -18.96
N ASP A 404 -2.06 -2.43 -19.50
CA ASP A 404 -2.89 -3.42 -18.81
C ASP A 404 -2.17 -3.99 -17.57
N MET A 405 -2.57 -3.51 -16.39
CA MET A 405 -2.09 -3.97 -15.08
C MET A 405 -2.59 -5.37 -14.69
N SER A 406 -3.40 -6.05 -15.51
CA SER A 406 -3.83 -7.43 -15.25
C SER A 406 -2.75 -8.49 -15.57
N VAL A 407 -1.66 -8.09 -16.23
CA VAL A 407 -0.61 -8.99 -16.75
C VAL A 407 0.57 -9.16 -15.77
N TRP A 408 0.52 -8.57 -14.57
CA TRP A 408 1.61 -8.65 -13.59
C TRP A 408 1.77 -10.08 -13.03
N PRO A 409 2.89 -10.78 -13.31
CA PRO A 409 3.04 -12.19 -12.95
C PRO A 409 3.73 -12.44 -11.61
N HIS A 410 4.21 -11.41 -10.90
CA HIS A 410 5.14 -11.58 -9.77
C HIS A 410 4.76 -10.73 -8.55
N LEU A 411 4.94 -11.35 -7.37
CA LEU A 411 4.77 -10.82 -6.01
C LEU A 411 6.10 -10.29 -5.49
#